data_AF-A0A401TLY2-F1
#
_entry.id   AF-A0A401TLY2-F1
#
_cell.length_a   1.000
_cell.length_b   1.000
_cell.length_c   1.000
_cell.angle_alpha   90.00
_cell.angle_beta   90.00
_cell.angle_gamma   90.00
#
_symmetry.space_group_name_H-M   'P 1'
#
loop_
_entity.id
_entity.type
_entity.pdbx_description
1 polymer ?
#
loop_
_entity_poly.entity_id
_entity_poly.type
_entity_poly.pdbx_seq_one_letter_code
_entity_poly.pdbx_strand_id
1 'polypeptide(L)'
;MLAGPAVLDETARVYAANEGLPFSERLIKAMFAGEAAGGDKRGKQSAALLIHGTEEWPLLDLRVDDHTDPLRELQRLEAVSREHWVPFRTFMPTRGNPSGTSDRAAINAAIAAASASRE
;
A
#
# COMPACT_ATOMS: atom_id res chain seq x y z
N MET A 1 -17.03 -13.01 -7.14
CA MET A 1 -17.27 -13.55 -8.50
C MET A 1 -17.03 -12.40 -9.46
N LEU A 2 -16.17 -12.56 -10.48
CA LEU A 2 -15.86 -11.45 -11.40
C LEU A 2 -17.02 -11.16 -12.36
N ALA A 3 -17.17 -9.89 -12.78
CA ALA A 3 -18.14 -9.49 -13.80
C ALA A 3 -17.80 -10.04 -15.20
N GLY A 4 -16.52 -10.22 -15.51
CA GLY A 4 -16.05 -10.78 -16.78
C GLY A 4 -14.52 -10.88 -16.86
N PRO A 5 -13.95 -11.44 -17.94
CA PRO A 5 -12.50 -11.63 -18.11
C PRO A 5 -11.73 -10.30 -18.15
N ALA A 6 -12.35 -9.23 -18.67
CA ALA A 6 -11.75 -7.90 -18.74
C ALA A 6 -11.26 -7.37 -17.38
N VAL A 7 -11.85 -7.82 -16.26
CA VAL A 7 -11.39 -7.47 -14.92
C VAL A 7 -9.95 -7.91 -14.68
N LEU A 8 -9.59 -9.13 -15.12
CA LEU A 8 -8.22 -9.64 -14.99
C LEU A 8 -7.28 -8.98 -15.99
N ASP A 9 -7.74 -8.85 -17.24
CA ASP A 9 -6.95 -8.28 -18.34
C ASP A 9 -6.53 -6.84 -18.02
N GLU A 10 -7.47 -6.00 -17.56
CA GLU A 10 -7.18 -4.60 -17.23
C GLU A 10 -6.33 -4.47 -15.95
N THR A 11 -6.58 -5.31 -14.94
CA THR A 11 -5.74 -5.33 -13.72
C THR A 11 -4.28 -5.64 -14.09
N ALA A 12 -4.04 -6.69 -14.87
CA ALA A 12 -2.70 -7.12 -15.27
C ALA A 12 -2.02 -6.09 -16.19
N ARG A 13 -2.77 -5.56 -17.17
CA ARG A 13 -2.28 -4.55 -18.11
C ARG A 13 -1.84 -3.27 -17.38
N VAL A 14 -2.66 -2.76 -16.46
CA VAL A 14 -2.33 -1.54 -15.71
C VAL A 14 -1.18 -1.78 -14.73
N TYR A 15 -1.12 -2.94 -14.09
CA TYR A 15 0.04 -3.31 -13.29
C TYR A 15 1.32 -3.29 -14.15
N ALA A 16 1.35 -3.98 -15.30
CA ALA A 16 2.51 -4.04 -16.18
C ALA A 16 2.93 -2.65 -16.69
N ALA A 17 1.97 -1.79 -17.07
CA ALA A 17 2.23 -0.48 -17.65
C ALA A 17 2.74 0.59 -16.65
N ASN A 18 2.77 0.31 -15.35
CA ASN A 18 3.12 1.29 -14.31
C ASN A 18 4.31 0.84 -13.46
N GLU A 19 5.33 0.25 -14.09
CA GLU A 19 6.54 -0.23 -13.39
C GLU A 19 7.34 0.87 -12.68
N GLY A 20 7.23 2.13 -13.13
CA GLY A 20 7.89 3.27 -12.50
C GLY A 20 7.20 3.80 -11.24
N LEU A 21 6.01 3.31 -10.89
CA LEU A 21 5.34 3.71 -9.65
C LEU A 21 5.93 2.97 -8.44
N PRO A 22 5.89 3.58 -7.24
CA PRO A 22 6.12 2.85 -6.01
C PRO A 22 5.24 1.60 -5.92
N PHE A 23 5.80 0.52 -5.37
CA PHE A 23 5.19 -0.81 -5.47
C PHE A 23 3.75 -0.89 -4.92
N SER A 24 3.47 -0.24 -3.78
CA SER A 24 2.12 -0.16 -3.19
C SER A 24 1.14 0.60 -4.09
N GLU A 25 1.55 1.73 -4.67
CA GLU A 25 0.74 2.53 -5.60
C GLU A 25 0.43 1.77 -6.88
N ARG A 26 1.42 1.04 -7.41
CA ARG A 26 1.27 0.21 -8.60
C ARG A 26 0.18 -0.85 -8.40
N LEU A 27 0.15 -1.51 -7.24
CA LEU A 27 -0.87 -2.49 -6.89
C LEU A 27 -2.25 -1.83 -6.74
N ILE A 28 -2.34 -0.69 -6.05
CA ILE A 28 -3.59 0.06 -5.87
C ILE A 28 -4.15 0.52 -7.22
N LYS A 29 -3.30 1.04 -8.10
CA LYS A 29 -3.68 1.48 -9.44
C LYS A 29 -4.23 0.33 -10.29
N ALA A 30 -3.64 -0.85 -10.18
CA ALA A 30 -4.13 -2.06 -10.84
C ALA A 30 -5.51 -2.48 -10.29
N MET A 31 -5.71 -2.43 -8.97
CA MET A 31 -7.02 -2.72 -8.36
C MET A 31 -8.13 -1.79 -8.86
N PHE A 32 -7.84 -0.49 -9.01
CA PHE A 32 -8.80 0.46 -9.61
C PHE A 32 -9.16 0.10 -11.06
N ALA A 33 -8.20 -0.39 -11.85
CA ALA A 33 -8.45 -0.80 -13.23
C ALA A 33 -9.38 -2.02 -13.30
N GLY A 34 -9.15 -3.03 -12.44
CA GLY A 34 -10.04 -4.18 -12.34
C GLY A 34 -11.46 -3.82 -11.90
N GLU A 35 -11.59 -2.93 -10.92
CA GLU A 35 -12.89 -2.41 -10.48
C GLU A 35 -13.60 -1.66 -11.62
N ALA A 36 -12.89 -0.80 -12.35
CA ALA A 36 -13.44 -0.05 -13.48
C ALA A 36 -13.87 -0.95 -14.66
N ALA A 37 -13.22 -2.11 -14.83
CA ALA A 37 -13.59 -3.13 -15.81
C ALA A 37 -14.80 -4.00 -15.38
N GLY A 38 -15.40 -3.70 -14.23
CA GLY A 38 -16.63 -4.31 -13.73
C GLY A 38 -16.49 -5.00 -12.37
N GLY A 39 -15.27 -5.22 -11.88
CA GLY A 39 -14.99 -5.71 -10.53
C GLY A 39 -15.68 -7.02 -10.16
N ASP A 40 -16.01 -7.15 -8.87
CA ASP A 40 -16.86 -8.24 -8.36
C ASP A 40 -18.33 -7.91 -8.64
N LYS A 41 -19.08 -8.83 -9.26
CA LYS A 41 -20.49 -8.61 -9.60
C LYS A 41 -21.42 -8.40 -8.39
N ARG A 42 -20.95 -8.68 -7.17
CA ARG A 42 -21.67 -8.42 -5.92
C ARG A 42 -21.48 -6.99 -5.41
N GLY A 43 -20.59 -6.21 -6.03
CA GLY A 43 -20.10 -4.93 -5.53
C GLY A 43 -18.85 -5.09 -4.66
N LYS A 44 -18.33 -3.95 -4.22
CA LYS A 44 -17.17 -3.83 -3.32
C LYS A 44 -17.63 -3.50 -1.90
N GLN A 45 -16.99 -4.14 -0.92
CA GLN A 45 -17.22 -3.91 0.51
C GLN A 45 -15.90 -3.74 1.27
N SER A 46 -14.87 -4.49 0.85
CA SER A 46 -13.57 -4.50 1.49
C SER A 46 -12.43 -4.39 0.50
N ALA A 47 -11.27 -3.91 0.94
CA ALA A 47 -10.02 -3.93 0.20
C ALA A 47 -8.85 -4.04 1.18
N ALA A 48 -7.78 -4.74 0.78
CA ALA A 48 -6.60 -4.91 1.62
C ALA A 48 -5.32 -4.93 0.78
N LEU A 49 -4.22 -4.53 1.41
CA LEU A 49 -2.89 -4.55 0.84
C LEU A 49 -1.91 -5.09 1.88
N LEU A 50 -1.31 -6.25 1.60
CA LEU A 50 -0.29 -6.89 2.42
C LEU A 50 0.99 -7.04 1.60
N ILE A 51 2.08 -6.45 2.08
CA ILE A 51 3.38 -6.46 1.41
C ILE A 51 4.44 -6.91 2.41
N HIS A 52 5.18 -7.97 2.06
CA HIS A 52 6.33 -8.46 2.81
C HIS A 52 7.65 -8.08 2.14
N GLY A 53 8.69 -7.98 2.97
CA GLY A 53 10.07 -7.79 2.56
C GLY A 53 10.94 -8.97 3.00
N THR A 54 12.12 -8.67 3.53
CA THR A 54 13.08 -9.67 4.04
C THR A 54 12.78 -10.13 5.46
N GLU A 55 12.02 -9.35 6.21
CA GLU A 55 11.69 -9.61 7.60
C GLU A 55 10.39 -10.43 7.73
N GLU A 56 10.18 -11.03 8.90
CA GLU A 56 8.97 -11.83 9.19
C GLU A 56 7.70 -10.99 9.33
N TRP A 57 7.86 -9.71 9.62
CA TRP A 57 6.79 -8.74 9.71
C TRP A 57 6.54 -8.03 8.37
N PRO A 58 5.30 -7.61 8.06
CA PRO A 58 4.98 -6.98 6.79
C PRO A 58 5.54 -5.56 6.70
N LEU A 59 6.07 -5.20 5.53
CA LEU A 59 6.42 -3.83 5.20
C LEU A 59 5.19 -2.91 5.22
N LEU A 60 4.04 -3.44 4.81
CA LEU A 60 2.76 -2.74 4.79
C LEU A 60 1.63 -3.75 4.98
N ASP A 61 0.75 -3.48 5.93
CA ASP A 61 -0.50 -4.22 6.14
C ASP A 61 -1.62 -3.20 6.34
N LEU A 62 -2.44 -3.01 5.32
CA LEU A 62 -3.56 -2.08 5.32
C LEU A 62 -4.83 -2.83 4.96
N ARG A 63 -5.88 -2.59 5.74
CA ARG A 63 -7.17 -3.25 5.60
C ARG A 63 -8.30 -2.24 5.73
N VAL A 64 -9.24 -2.34 4.81
CA VAL A 64 -10.55 -1.70 4.86
C VAL A 64 -11.56 -2.83 4.81
N ASP A 65 -12.08 -3.21 5.99
CA ASP A 65 -12.91 -4.42 6.12
C ASP A 65 -14.39 -4.17 5.79
N ASP A 66 -14.86 -2.93 5.95
CA ASP A 66 -16.21 -2.52 5.57
C ASP A 66 -16.24 -1.02 5.22
N HIS A 67 -16.49 -0.70 3.95
CA HIS A 67 -16.65 0.66 3.45
C HIS A 67 -17.43 0.66 2.13
N THR A 68 -18.13 1.76 1.81
CA THR A 68 -18.87 1.90 0.54
C THR A 68 -17.95 2.09 -0.67
N ASP A 69 -16.77 2.65 -0.44
CA ASP A 69 -15.69 2.78 -1.43
C ASP A 69 -14.34 2.33 -0.82
N PRO A 70 -14.13 1.02 -0.65
CA PRO A 70 -12.97 0.49 0.06
C PRO A 70 -11.65 0.72 -0.68
N LEU A 71 -11.65 0.80 -2.01
CA LEU A 71 -10.43 1.06 -2.79
C LEU A 71 -9.94 2.50 -2.62
N ARG A 72 -10.87 3.46 -2.62
CA ARG A 72 -10.51 4.86 -2.34
C ARG A 72 -10.01 5.04 -0.92
N GLU A 73 -10.62 4.35 0.04
CA GLU A 73 -10.16 4.40 1.43
C GLU A 73 -8.80 3.71 1.61
N LEU A 74 -8.56 2.58 0.94
CA LEU A 74 -7.26 1.93 0.94
C LEU A 74 -6.16 2.83 0.36
N GLN A 75 -6.46 3.56 -0.73
CA GLN A 75 -5.54 4.56 -1.29
C GLN A 75 -5.23 5.68 -0.30
N ARG A 76 -6.24 6.16 0.45
CA ARG A 76 -6.04 7.17 1.50
C ARG A 76 -5.14 6.64 2.61
N LEU A 77 -5.40 5.43 3.10
CA LEU A 77 -4.59 4.77 4.15
C LEU A 77 -3.15 4.57 3.69
N GLU A 78 -2.94 4.23 2.42
CA GLU A 78 -1.61 4.06 1.86
C GLU A 78 -0.85 5.39 1.78
N ALA A 79 -1.53 6.49 1.44
CA ALA A 79 -0.95 7.84 1.51
C ALA A 79 -0.54 8.23 2.93
N VAL A 80 -1.42 8.04 3.92
CA VAL A 80 -1.12 8.31 5.34
C VAL A 80 0.02 7.43 5.84
N SER A 81 0.04 6.16 5.47
CA SER A 81 1.11 5.22 5.82
C SER A 81 2.47 5.70 5.32
N ARG A 82 2.52 6.27 4.12
CA ARG A 82 3.77 6.82 3.54
C ARG A 82 4.31 8.05 4.27
N GLU A 83 3.47 8.79 4.97
CA GLU A 83 3.89 9.96 5.76
C GLU A 83 4.57 9.53 7.07
N HIS A 84 4.02 8.51 7.73
CA HIS A 84 4.47 8.12 9.07
C HIS A 84 5.06 6.71 9.16
N TRP A 85 4.31 5.70 8.74
CA TRP A 85 4.68 4.30 8.92
C TRP A 85 5.90 3.90 8.07
N VAL A 86 5.91 4.27 6.79
CA VAL A 86 7.00 3.91 5.86
C VAL A 86 8.38 4.45 6.30
N PRO A 87 8.53 5.71 6.75
CA PRO A 87 9.81 6.15 7.32
C PRO A 87 10.07 5.49 8.68
N PHE A 88 9.04 5.38 9.55
CA PHE A 88 9.20 4.79 10.89
C PHE A 88 9.70 3.34 10.86
N ARG A 89 9.18 2.50 9.95
CA ARG A 89 9.53 1.07 9.89
C ARG A 89 11.03 0.82 9.62
N THR A 90 11.75 1.81 9.08
CA THR A 90 13.21 1.71 8.83
C THR A 90 14.02 1.65 10.13
N PHE A 91 13.42 2.06 11.25
CA PHE A 91 14.02 2.02 12.59
C PHE A 91 13.61 0.79 13.40
N MET A 92 12.71 -0.05 12.87
CA MET A 92 12.30 -1.28 13.54
C MET A 92 13.43 -2.32 13.58
N PRO A 93 13.37 -3.26 14.53
CA PRO A 93 14.21 -4.45 14.52
C PRO A 93 14.19 -5.19 13.18
N THR A 94 15.38 -5.51 12.69
CA THR A 94 15.60 -6.35 11.51
C THR A 94 16.55 -7.48 11.85
N ARG A 95 16.65 -8.50 11.00
CA ARG A 95 17.66 -9.56 11.12
C ARG A 95 19.10 -9.01 11.18
N GLY A 96 19.38 -7.90 10.47
CA GLY A 96 20.69 -7.24 10.45
C GLY A 96 20.93 -6.26 11.61
N ASN A 97 19.86 -5.75 12.24
CA ASN A 97 19.91 -4.89 13.41
C ASN A 97 18.77 -5.27 14.36
N PRO A 98 18.96 -6.28 15.24
CA PRO A 98 17.90 -6.80 16.10
C PRO A 98 17.36 -5.78 17.13
N SER A 99 18.14 -4.77 17.48
CA SER A 99 17.68 -3.69 18.37
C SER A 99 16.91 -2.58 17.65
N GLY A 100 16.98 -2.52 16.32
CA GLY A 100 16.53 -1.35 15.57
C GLY A 100 17.26 -0.08 16.01
N THR A 101 16.58 1.07 15.92
CA THR A 101 17.05 2.35 16.45
C THR A 101 16.00 2.91 17.40
N SER A 102 16.39 3.16 18.65
CA SER A 102 15.50 3.72 19.68
C SER A 102 15.66 5.23 19.90
N ASP A 103 16.60 5.88 19.19
CA ASP A 103 16.80 7.32 19.27
C ASP A 103 15.60 8.08 18.70
N ARG A 104 14.81 8.68 19.60
CA ARG A 104 13.60 9.42 19.24
C ARG A 104 13.91 10.66 18.39
N ALA A 105 15.04 11.32 18.59
CA ALA A 105 15.39 12.51 17.83
C ALA A 105 15.69 12.14 16.37
N ALA A 106 16.44 11.05 16.15
CA ALA A 106 16.72 10.51 14.82
C ALA A 106 15.44 10.06 14.09
N ILE A 107 14.54 9.34 14.79
CA ILE A 107 13.25 8.90 14.23
C ILE A 107 12.40 10.10 13.78
N ASN A 108 12.22 11.09 14.66
CA ASN A 108 11.38 12.25 14.35
C ASN A 108 11.95 13.09 13.20
N ALA A 109 13.27 13.25 13.13
CA ALA A 109 13.93 13.96 12.04
C ALA A 109 13.70 13.26 10.68
N ALA A 110 13.79 11.93 10.64
CA ALA A 110 13.56 11.16 9.42
C ALA A 110 12.10 11.18 8.96
N ILE A 111 11.14 11.12 9.89
CA ILE A 111 9.72 11.27 9.56
C ILE A 111 9.45 12.66 8.98
N ALA A 112 9.93 13.73 9.64
CA ALA A 112 9.75 15.10 9.15
C ALA A 112 10.36 15.32 7.75
N ALA A 113 11.55 14.76 7.50
CA ALA A 113 12.19 14.82 6.18
C ALA A 113 11.37 14.08 5.09
N ALA A 114 10.81 12.92 5.42
CA ALA A 114 9.96 12.17 4.50
C ALA A 114 8.65 12.90 4.16
N SER A 115 8.04 13.60 5.11
CA SER A 115 6.87 14.45 4.88
C SER A 115 7.21 15.66 4.00
N ALA A 116 8.31 16.36 4.28
CA ALA A 116 8.71 17.58 3.56
C ALA A 116 9.09 17.34 2.08
N SER A 117 9.63 16.16 1.74
CA SER A 117 9.99 15.81 0.36
C SER A 117 8.79 15.63 -0.60
N ARG A 118 7.55 15.76 -0.10
CA ARG A 118 6.31 15.55 -0.88
C ARG A 118 5.47 16.82 -1.08
N GLU A 119 5.81 17.93 -0.42
CA GLU A 119 5.22 19.26 -0.67
C GLU A 119 5.91 19.96 -1.85
#